data_AF-A0A450XN56-F1
#
_entry.id   AF-A0A450XN56-F1
#
_cell.length_a   1.000
_cell.length_b   1.000
_cell.length_c   1.000
_cell.angle_alpha   90.00
_cell.angle_beta   90.00
_cell.angle_gamma   90.00
#
_symmetry.space_group_name_H-M   'P 1'
#
loop_
_entity.id
_entity.type
_entity.pdbx_description
1 polymer ?
#
loop_
_entity_poly.entity_id
_entity_poly.type
_entity_poly.pdbx_seq_one_letter_code
_entity_poly.pdbx_strand_id
1 'polypeptide(L)'
;MGAPLSHDFCAISLSDLLTPWQVIARRLDAAGRGDFVVALYNPKSHRRTRQIVEAQEILLRYRRPDTPVAIVERAYRARQDAQITALDRMLEYAIGMSSTVLVGNSGTYLREGLMITPRGYGDKYDY
;
A
#
# COMPACT_ATOMS: atom_id res chain seq x y z
N MET A 1 -6.91 4.04 -10.45
CA MET A 1 -6.74 4.27 -8.98
C MET A 1 -6.98 5.72 -8.58
N GLY A 2 -6.53 6.73 -9.33
CA GLY A 2 -6.70 8.14 -8.94
C GLY A 2 -5.34 8.82 -8.78
N ALA A 3 -5.15 9.50 -7.66
CA ALA A 3 -3.93 10.23 -7.32
C ALA A 3 -3.31 9.76 -5.98
N PRO A 4 -3.00 8.46 -5.80
CA PRO A 4 -2.52 7.93 -4.51
C PRO A 4 -1.09 8.33 -4.17
N LEU A 5 -0.25 8.65 -5.18
CA LEU A 5 1.19 8.97 -5.01
C LEU A 5 1.48 10.47 -5.11
N SER A 6 0.50 11.32 -4.81
CA SER A 6 0.63 12.77 -4.96
C SER A 6 1.38 13.46 -3.81
N HIS A 7 1.65 12.73 -2.71
CA HIS A 7 2.47 13.13 -1.56
C HIS A 7 3.70 12.21 -1.45
N ASP A 8 4.55 12.44 -0.45
CA ASP A 8 5.68 11.57 -0.09
C ASP A 8 5.29 10.10 -0.06
N PHE A 9 6.02 9.31 -0.85
CA PHE A 9 5.81 7.89 -0.98
C PHE A 9 7.13 7.13 -1.03
N CYS A 10 7.09 5.85 -0.71
CA CYS A 10 8.20 4.94 -0.89
C CYS A 10 7.76 3.65 -1.56
N ALA A 11 8.71 2.99 -2.24
CA ALA A 11 8.50 1.67 -2.83
C ALA A 11 9.34 0.65 -2.07
N ILE A 12 8.71 -0.42 -1.59
CA ILE A 12 9.34 -1.47 -0.79
C ILE A 12 9.03 -2.83 -1.42
N SER A 13 10.09 -3.59 -1.73
CA SER A 13 9.96 -5.00 -2.12
C SER A 13 9.77 -5.87 -0.88
N LEU A 14 8.80 -6.77 -0.91
CA LEU A 14 8.57 -7.79 0.12
C LEU A 14 9.31 -9.11 -0.16
N SER A 15 10.14 -9.16 -1.21
CA SER A 15 10.96 -10.33 -1.50
C SER A 15 12.17 -10.40 -0.58
N ASP A 16 12.20 -11.41 0.28
CA ASP A 16 13.28 -11.70 1.21
C ASP A 16 14.39 -12.61 0.64
N LEU A 17 14.31 -12.97 -0.64
CA LEU A 17 15.26 -13.87 -1.32
C LEU A 17 16.73 -13.46 -1.11
N LEU A 18 17.02 -12.17 -1.20
CA LEU A 18 18.37 -11.60 -1.06
C LEU A 18 18.44 -10.51 0.02
N THR A 19 17.34 -10.25 0.71
CA THR A 19 17.24 -9.20 1.73
C THR A 19 16.60 -9.80 2.97
N PRO A 20 17.29 -9.89 4.11
CA PRO A 20 16.70 -10.44 5.32
C PRO A 20 15.41 -9.73 5.69
N TRP A 21 14.40 -10.51 6.10
CA TRP A 21 13.07 -9.97 6.43
C TRP A 21 13.15 -8.84 7.46
N GLN A 22 14.03 -8.94 8.47
CA GLN A 22 14.18 -7.90 9.50
C GLN A 22 14.55 -6.53 8.91
N VAL A 23 15.28 -6.50 7.79
CA VAL A 23 15.61 -5.24 7.09
C VAL A 23 14.39 -4.67 6.38
N ILE A 24 13.57 -5.52 5.77
CA ILE A 24 12.32 -5.13 5.09
C ILE A 24 11.31 -4.63 6.13
N ALA A 25 11.11 -5.37 7.23
CA ALA A 25 10.25 -4.98 8.34
C ALA A 25 10.66 -3.63 8.94
N ARG A 26 11.97 -3.38 9.10
CA ARG A 26 12.46 -2.06 9.54
C ARG A 26 12.13 -0.93 8.56
N ARG A 27 12.17 -1.18 7.25
CA ARG A 27 11.76 -0.19 6.24
C ARG A 27 10.26 0.09 6.29
N LEU A 28 9.45 -0.94 6.48
CA LEU A 28 8.00 -0.81 6.64
C LEU A 28 7.66 -0.01 7.91
N ASP A 29 8.32 -0.32 9.03
CA ASP A 29 8.15 0.40 10.29
C ASP A 29 8.50 1.88 10.14
N ALA A 30 9.64 2.19 9.50
CA ALA A 30 10.06 3.57 9.22
C ALA A 30 9.08 4.29 8.28
N ALA A 31 8.58 3.63 7.23
CA ALA A 31 7.58 4.19 6.32
C ALA A 31 6.25 4.48 7.03
N GLY A 32 5.83 3.59 7.93
CA GLY A 32 4.69 3.80 8.81
C GLY A 32 4.85 5.04 9.69
N ARG A 33 5.96 5.12 10.43
CA ARG A 33 6.30 6.27 11.30
C ARG A 33 6.38 7.59 10.54
N GLY A 34 6.95 7.58 9.34
CA GLY A 34 7.11 8.78 8.51
C GLY A 34 5.86 9.19 7.74
N ASP A 35 4.71 8.53 7.96
CA ASP A 35 3.46 8.76 7.25
C ASP A 35 3.55 8.73 5.70
N PHE A 36 4.44 7.89 5.16
CA PHE A 36 4.58 7.71 3.72
C PHE A 36 3.38 6.90 3.17
N VAL A 37 3.00 7.22 1.93
CA VAL A 37 2.26 6.26 1.09
C VAL A 37 3.23 5.13 0.70
N VAL A 38 2.80 3.88 0.79
CA VAL A 38 3.69 2.72 0.61
C VAL A 38 3.27 1.88 -0.60
N ALA A 39 4.15 1.77 -1.58
CA ALA A 39 4.00 0.85 -2.71
C ALA A 39 4.76 -0.46 -2.44
N LEU A 40 4.01 -1.55 -2.23
CA LEU A 40 4.55 -2.89 -1.99
C LEU A 40 4.71 -3.66 -3.30
N TYR A 41 5.96 -4.02 -3.59
CA TYR A 41 6.34 -4.84 -4.73
C TYR A 41 6.65 -6.27 -4.31
N ASN A 42 6.50 -7.21 -5.25
CA ASN A 42 6.67 -8.65 -5.03
C ASN A 42 5.90 -9.15 -3.79
N PRO A 43 4.62 -8.76 -3.62
CA PRO A 43 3.96 -8.82 -2.32
C PRO A 43 3.71 -10.25 -1.86
N LYS A 44 3.44 -11.17 -2.80
CA LYS A 44 3.12 -12.56 -2.49
C LYS A 44 3.61 -13.48 -3.60
N SER A 45 4.09 -14.66 -3.22
CA SER A 45 4.33 -15.77 -4.13
C SER A 45 3.76 -17.06 -3.56
N HIS A 46 3.77 -18.16 -4.33
CA HIS A 46 3.33 -19.47 -3.84
C HIS A 46 4.03 -19.92 -2.55
N ARG A 47 5.29 -19.52 -2.34
CA ARG A 47 6.07 -19.86 -1.13
C ARG A 47 6.12 -18.74 -0.09
N ARG A 48 5.85 -17.50 -0.49
CA ARG A 48 5.98 -16.29 0.34
C ARG A 48 4.61 -15.67 0.56
N THR A 49 3.92 -16.14 1.59
CA THR A 49 2.57 -15.67 1.96
C THR A 49 2.58 -14.85 3.24
N ARG A 50 3.58 -15.03 4.10
CA ARG A 50 3.67 -14.39 5.42
C ARG A 50 4.05 -12.91 5.37
N GLN A 51 4.87 -12.52 4.40
CA GLN A 51 5.44 -11.17 4.29
C GLN A 51 4.37 -10.09 4.10
N ILE A 52 3.35 -10.36 3.27
CA ILE A 52 2.25 -9.40 3.08
C ILE A 52 1.37 -9.27 4.33
N VAL A 53 1.20 -10.36 5.09
CA VAL A 53 0.45 -10.35 6.36
C VAL A 53 1.19 -9.49 7.38
N GLU A 54 2.48 -9.75 7.58
CA GLU A 54 3.28 -8.95 8.51
C GLU A 54 3.42 -7.49 8.06
N ALA A 55 3.48 -7.22 6.74
CA ALA A 55 3.48 -5.86 6.24
C ALA A 55 2.19 -5.11 6.59
N GLN A 56 1.03 -5.77 6.46
CA GLN A 56 -0.26 -5.23 6.91
C GLN A 56 -0.24 -4.95 8.42
N GLU A 57 0.19 -5.92 9.22
CA GLU A 57 0.28 -5.78 10.69
C GLU A 57 1.20 -4.63 11.12
N ILE A 58 2.34 -4.44 10.45
CA ILE A 58 3.26 -3.33 10.73
C ILE A 58 2.59 -2.00 10.40
N LEU A 59 1.97 -1.87 9.24
CA LEU A 59 1.36 -0.61 8.80
C LEU A 59 0.11 -0.26 9.63
N LEU A 60 -0.66 -1.25 10.09
CA LEU A 60 -1.80 -1.06 11.00
C LEU A 60 -1.42 -0.44 12.36
N ARG A 61 -0.15 -0.49 12.76
CA ARG A 61 0.33 0.21 13.97
C ARG A 61 0.34 1.74 13.80
N TYR A 62 0.35 2.23 12.56
CA TYR A 62 0.54 3.64 12.21
C TYR A 62 -0.60 4.23 11.37
N ARG A 63 -1.55 3.40 10.94
CA ARG A 63 -2.64 3.74 10.03
C ARG A 63 -3.96 3.29 10.62
N ARG A 64 -5.05 3.92 10.19
CA ARG A 64 -6.39 3.46 10.56
C ARG A 64 -6.70 2.16 9.82
N PRO A 65 -7.53 1.26 10.38
CA PRO A 65 -7.99 0.07 9.69
C PRO A 65 -8.62 0.39 8.32
N ASP A 66 -9.35 1.50 8.23
CA ASP A 66 -10.05 1.96 7.04
C ASP A 66 -9.17 2.71 6.03
N THR A 67 -7.85 2.83 6.27
CA THR A 67 -6.93 3.49 5.33
C THR A 67 -7.03 2.84 3.94
N PRO A 68 -7.26 3.62 2.86
CA PRO A 68 -7.42 3.05 1.53
C PRO A 68 -6.20 2.26 1.06
N VAL A 69 -6.46 1.10 0.46
CA VAL A 69 -5.47 0.24 -0.18
C VAL A 69 -5.90 -0.07 -1.60
N ALA A 70 -5.03 0.17 -2.56
CA ALA A 70 -5.21 -0.15 -3.95
C ALA A 70 -4.39 -1.40 -4.32
N ILE A 71 -5.02 -2.44 -4.84
CA ILE A 71 -4.35 -3.65 -5.34
C ILE A 71 -4.50 -3.65 -6.86
N VAL A 72 -3.38 -3.66 -7.57
CA VAL A 72 -3.34 -3.67 -9.04
C VAL A 72 -2.56 -4.88 -9.52
N GLU A 73 -3.24 -5.82 -10.16
CA GLU A 73 -2.65 -7.01 -10.78
C GLU A 73 -2.46 -6.76 -12.28
N ARG A 74 -1.26 -7.05 -12.80
CA ARG A 74 -0.97 -7.03 -14.25
C ARG A 74 -1.31 -5.71 -14.93
N ALA A 75 -0.95 -4.58 -14.30
CA ALA A 75 -1.16 -3.25 -14.87
C ALA A 75 -0.70 -3.15 -16.33
N TYR A 76 -1.56 -2.62 -17.20
CA TYR A 76 -1.39 -2.46 -18.65
C TYR A 76 -1.11 -3.76 -19.42
N ARG A 77 -1.55 -4.91 -18.91
CA ARG A 77 -1.43 -6.22 -19.58
C ARG A 77 -2.78 -6.93 -19.68
N ALA A 78 -2.83 -7.98 -20.48
CA ALA A 78 -4.00 -8.85 -20.55
C ALA A 78 -4.34 -9.43 -19.17
N ARG A 79 -5.64 -9.46 -18.84
CA ARG A 79 -6.17 -9.83 -17.52
C ARG A 79 -5.72 -8.89 -16.40
N GLN A 80 -5.56 -7.60 -16.69
CA GLN A 80 -5.44 -6.57 -15.66
C GLN A 80 -6.66 -6.65 -14.74
N ASP A 81 -6.41 -6.55 -13.44
CA ASP A 81 -7.44 -6.39 -12.43
C ASP A 81 -7.01 -5.33 -11.42
N ALA A 82 -7.96 -4.53 -10.95
CA ALA A 82 -7.68 -3.43 -10.03
C ALA A 82 -8.86 -3.20 -9.10
N GLN A 83 -8.55 -3.18 -7.80
CA GLN A 83 -9.55 -3.01 -6.75
C GLN A 83 -9.02 -2.12 -5.63
N ILE A 84 -9.95 -1.45 -4.97
CA ILE A 84 -9.70 -0.62 -3.80
C ILE A 84 -10.42 -1.25 -2.62
N THR A 85 -9.73 -1.32 -1.49
CA THR A 85 -10.20 -1.89 -0.24
C THR A 85 -9.65 -1.10 0.95
N ALA A 86 -9.88 -1.57 2.16
CA ALA A 86 -9.33 -1.03 3.40
C ALA A 86 -8.08 -1.81 3.83
N LEU A 87 -7.21 -1.16 4.61
CA LEU A 87 -5.96 -1.75 5.09
C LEU A 87 -6.19 -3.01 5.91
N ASP A 88 -7.22 -3.08 6.75
CA ASP A 88 -7.58 -4.28 7.53
C ASP A 88 -8.11 -5.43 6.67
N ARG A 89 -8.77 -5.13 5.55
CA ARG A 89 -9.39 -6.11 4.64
C ARG A 89 -8.55 -6.49 3.43
N MET A 90 -7.40 -5.86 3.21
CA MET A 90 -6.62 -6.07 1.98
C MET A 90 -6.21 -7.53 1.71
N LEU A 91 -6.12 -8.36 2.76
CA LEU A 91 -5.77 -9.78 2.63
C LEU A 91 -6.93 -10.67 2.20
N GLU A 92 -8.17 -10.19 2.24
CA GLU A 92 -9.36 -10.88 1.71
C GLU A 92 -9.34 -10.94 0.18
N TYR A 93 -8.50 -10.12 -0.44
CA TYR A 93 -8.39 -9.93 -1.87
C TYR A 93 -7.22 -10.71 -2.47
N ALA A 94 -7.35 -11.06 -3.75
CA ALA A 94 -6.28 -11.73 -4.48
C ALA A 94 -5.07 -10.80 -4.62
N ILE A 95 -3.94 -11.24 -4.05
CA ILE A 95 -2.63 -10.60 -4.19
C ILE A 95 -1.66 -11.65 -4.72
N GLY A 96 -1.13 -11.41 -5.91
CA GLY A 96 -0.25 -12.31 -6.64
C GLY A 96 1.16 -11.76 -6.86
N MET A 97 1.94 -12.50 -7.63
CA MET A 97 3.32 -12.13 -7.96
C MET A 97 3.41 -10.94 -8.92
N SER A 98 2.36 -10.69 -9.71
CA SER A 98 2.27 -9.54 -10.62
C SER A 98 1.41 -8.40 -10.04
N SER A 99 1.14 -8.45 -8.73
CA SER A 99 0.40 -7.41 -8.03
C SER A 99 1.35 -6.33 -7.52
N THR A 100 0.89 -5.10 -7.59
CA THR A 100 1.42 -3.98 -6.79
C THR A 100 0.34 -3.56 -5.82
N VAL A 101 0.69 -3.41 -4.54
CA VAL A 101 -0.23 -2.93 -3.51
C VAL A 101 0.18 -1.53 -3.08
N LEU A 102 -0.73 -0.57 -3.16
CA LEU A 102 -0.53 0.81 -2.75
C LEU A 102 -1.32 1.03 -1.46
N VAL A 103 -0.63 1.25 -0.34
CA VAL A 103 -1.23 1.57 0.96
C VAL A 103 -1.15 3.08 1.16
N GLY A 104 -2.31 3.71 1.36
CA GLY A 104 -2.41 5.14 1.62
C GLY A 104 -1.69 5.57 2.90
N ASN A 105 -1.49 6.88 3.04
CA ASN A 105 -1.06 7.48 4.29
C ASN A 105 -2.28 7.92 5.13
N SER A 106 -2.04 8.60 6.25
CA SER A 106 -3.10 9.04 7.17
C SER A 106 -4.13 9.99 6.52
N GLY A 107 -3.72 10.75 5.50
CA GLY A 107 -4.53 11.70 4.76
C GLY A 107 -5.16 11.13 3.48
N THR A 108 -4.85 9.90 3.08
CA THR A 108 -5.44 9.29 1.89
C THR A 108 -6.92 8.96 2.11
N TYR A 109 -7.77 9.32 1.15
CA TYR A 109 -9.21 9.04 1.19
C TYR A 109 -9.74 8.61 -0.19
N LEU A 110 -11.02 8.19 -0.21
CA LEU A 110 -11.74 7.87 -1.44
C LEU A 110 -12.71 8.98 -1.82
N ARG A 111 -12.72 9.36 -3.10
CA ARG A 111 -13.72 10.25 -3.69
C ARG A 111 -14.15 9.69 -5.02
N GLU A 112 -15.45 9.42 -5.16
CA GLU A 112 -16.03 8.87 -6.41
C GLU A 112 -15.32 7.58 -6.88
N GLY A 113 -14.93 6.73 -5.93
CA GLY A 113 -14.21 5.48 -6.21
C GLY A 113 -12.72 5.68 -6.56
N LEU A 114 -12.19 6.90 -6.50
CA LEU A 114 -10.78 7.20 -6.71
C LEU A 114 -10.06 7.40 -5.39
N MET A 115 -8.88 6.80 -5.27
CA MET A 115 -7.94 6.98 -4.16
C MET A 115 -7.16 8.27 -4.37
N ILE A 116 -7.26 9.19 -3.41
CA ILE A 116 -6.64 10.51 -3.45
C ILE A 116 -5.79 10.68 -2.20
N THR A 117 -4.51 11.00 -2.39
CA THR A 117 -3.66 11.50 -1.31
C THR A 117 -3.48 13.00 -1.54
N PRO A 118 -4.06 13.87 -0.71
CA PRO A 118 -3.99 15.30 -0.92
C PRO A 118 -2.52 15.77 -0.86
N ARG A 119 -2.17 16.67 -1.76
CA ARG A 119 -1.03 17.57 -1.52
C ARG A 119 -1.50 18.53 -0.44
N GLY A 120 -0.65 18.88 0.54
CA GLY A 120 -0.98 19.66 1.75
C GLY A 120 -1.58 21.08 1.56
N TYR A 121 -2.22 21.36 0.43
CA TYR A 121 -3.07 22.52 0.18
C TYR A 121 -4.46 22.41 0.82
N GLY A 122 -4.87 21.23 1.32
CA GLY A 122 -6.15 21.05 2.01
C GLY A 122 -6.30 22.02 3.19
N ASP A 123 -5.29 22.09 4.06
CA ASP A 123 -5.28 23.01 5.20
C ASP A 123 -5.05 24.48 4.81
N LYS A 124 -4.72 24.75 3.54
CA LYS A 124 -4.33 26.10 3.07
C LYS A 124 -5.50 26.87 2.46
N TYR A 125 -6.57 26.18 2.09
CA TYR A 125 -7.75 26.75 1.43
C TYR A 125 -9.02 26.03 1.92
N ASP A 126 -9.28 26.07 3.23
CA ASP A 126 -10.64 25.89 3.71
C ASP A 126 -11.47 27.13 3.29
N TYR A 127 -12.51 26.90 2.49
CA TYR A 127 -13.60 27.86 2.25
C TYR A 127 -14.70 27.64 3.28
#